data_AF-A0A101HFA3-F1
#
_entry.id   AF-A0A101HFA3-F1
#
_cell.length_a   1.000
_cell.length_b   1.000
_cell.length_c   1.000
_cell.angle_alpha   90.00
_cell.angle_beta   90.00
_cell.angle_gamma   90.00
#
_symmetry.space_group_name_H-M   'P 1'
#
loop_
_entity.id
_entity.type
_entity.pdbx_description
1 polymer ?
#
loop_
_entity_poly.entity_id
_entity_poly.type
_entity_poly.pdbx_seq_one_letter_code
_entity_poly.pdbx_strand_id
1 'polypeptide(L)'
;FFEVNKKLADRYGMECWTNAETFDRDMPIKFLPIKFDKLRLKLEAAKRANYARAITFEFSHFMSPQSAYLQAGHLYNRYREYFNL
;
A
#
# COMPACT_ATOMS: atom_id res chain seq x y z
N PHE A 1 15.23 -3.64 -0.67
CA PHE A 1 14.34 -4.37 0.26
C PHE A 1 13.48 -5.40 -0.47
N PHE A 2 12.60 -4.99 -1.41
CA PHE A 2 11.65 -5.91 -2.07
C PHE A 2 12.31 -7.15 -2.70
N GLU A 3 13.37 -6.97 -3.49
CA GLU A 3 14.09 -8.08 -4.15
C GLU A 3 14.74 -9.05 -3.16
N VAL A 4 15.25 -8.54 -2.02
CA VAL A 4 15.92 -9.37 -1.01
C VAL A 4 14.89 -10.30 -0.35
N ASN A 5 13.74 -9.77 0.05
CA ASN A 5 12.66 -10.58 0.62
C ASN A 5 12.09 -11.56 -0.40
N LYS A 6 11.99 -11.16 -1.69
CA LYS A 6 11.54 -12.07 -2.74
C LYS A 6 12.49 -13.23 -2.91
N LYS A 7 13.80 -12.97 -3.00
CA LYS A 7 14.83 -14.04 -3.06
C LYS A 7 14.77 -14.98 -1.85
N LEU A 8 14.48 -14.44 -0.67
CA LEU A 8 14.31 -15.26 0.54
C LEU A 8 13.07 -16.15 0.45
N ALA A 9 11.94 -15.57 0.05
CA ALA A 9 10.70 -16.31 -0.14
C ALA A 9 10.86 -17.42 -1.17
N ASP A 10 11.50 -17.12 -2.31
CA ASP A 10 11.75 -18.10 -3.38
C ASP A 10 12.68 -19.23 -2.91
N ARG A 11 13.73 -18.90 -2.15
CA ARG A 11 14.64 -19.91 -1.58
C ARG A 11 13.91 -20.92 -0.68
N TYR A 12 12.87 -20.50 0.02
CA TYR A 12 12.14 -21.32 0.98
C TYR A 12 10.75 -21.74 0.48
N GLY A 13 10.42 -21.53 -0.81
CA GLY A 13 9.13 -21.91 -1.37
C GLY A 13 7.92 -21.19 -0.76
N MET A 14 8.11 -19.98 -0.23
CA MET A 14 7.05 -19.17 0.37
C MET A 14 6.43 -18.19 -0.64
N GLU A 15 5.14 -17.88 -0.47
CA GLU A 15 4.55 -16.75 -1.17
C GLU A 15 5.02 -15.42 -0.57
N CYS A 16 5.49 -14.51 -1.42
CA CYS A 16 5.93 -13.20 -1.01
C CYS A 16 4.82 -12.17 -1.20
N TRP A 17 4.27 -11.64 -0.11
CA TRP A 17 3.23 -10.61 -0.12
C TRP A 17 3.79 -9.30 0.42
N THR A 18 3.14 -8.19 0.07
CA THR A 18 3.44 -6.87 0.66
C THR A 18 2.26 -6.39 1.48
N ASN A 19 2.54 -5.96 2.71
CA ASN A 19 1.61 -5.11 3.46
C ASN A 19 1.91 -3.65 3.10
N ALA A 20 1.19 -3.12 2.13
CA ALA A 20 1.30 -1.74 1.69
C ALA A 20 0.52 -0.83 2.64
N GLU A 21 1.21 -0.32 3.67
CA GLU A 21 0.62 0.59 4.65
C GLU A 21 -0.02 1.80 3.97
N THR A 22 -1.27 2.10 4.31
CA THR A 22 -2.05 3.18 3.69
C THR A 22 -2.10 4.44 4.56
N PHE A 23 -1.29 4.49 5.62
CA PHE A 23 -1.07 5.65 6.48
C PHE A 23 0.34 6.23 6.30
N ASP A 24 0.52 7.52 6.56
CA ASP A 24 1.79 8.24 6.40
C ASP A 24 2.59 8.25 7.69
N ARG A 25 3.81 7.71 7.65
CA ARG A 25 4.75 7.68 8.79
C ARG A 25 5.61 8.94 8.89
N ASP A 26 5.64 9.76 7.85
CA ASP A 26 6.54 10.92 7.76
C ASP A 26 5.89 12.21 8.31
N MET A 27 4.64 12.12 8.79
CA MET A 27 3.88 13.24 9.33
C MET A 27 4.04 13.34 10.86
N PRO A 28 3.92 14.55 11.44
CA PRO A 28 3.99 14.75 12.89
C PRO A 28 2.80 14.11 13.64
N ILE A 29 1.65 13.94 12.96
CA ILE A 29 0.49 13.21 13.50
C ILE A 29 0.62 11.73 13.12
N LYS A 30 0.61 10.84 14.12
CA LYS A 30 0.74 9.39 13.97
C LYS A 30 -0.62 8.70 14.25
N PHE A 31 -1.42 8.32 13.24
CA PHE A 31 -1.19 8.40 11.78
C PHE A 31 -2.44 8.88 11.02
N LEU A 32 -2.22 9.45 9.83
CA LEU A 32 -3.26 9.85 8.85
C LEU A 32 -3.04 9.14 7.50
N PRO A 33 -4.02 9.16 6.57
CA PRO A 33 -3.88 8.52 5.25
C PRO A 33 -2.64 8.99 4.49
N ILE A 34 -1.99 8.05 3.80
CA ILE A 34 -0.76 8.28 3.04
C ILE A 34 -1.01 9.11 1.77
N LYS A 35 -0.02 9.90 1.36
CA LYS A 35 -0.03 10.49 0.00
C LYS A 35 -0.08 9.38 -1.05
N PHE A 36 -0.97 9.50 -2.03
CA PHE A 36 -1.17 8.51 -3.09
C PHE A 36 0.13 8.12 -3.83
N ASP A 37 1.00 9.09 -4.16
CA ASP A 37 2.28 8.79 -4.82
C ASP A 37 3.16 7.82 -4.03
N LYS A 38 3.19 7.95 -2.70
CA LYS A 38 3.97 7.04 -1.85
C LYS A 38 3.36 5.62 -1.88
N LEU A 39 2.03 5.51 -1.86
CA LEU A 39 1.35 4.22 -2.00
C LEU A 39 1.64 3.60 -3.38
N ARG A 40 1.47 4.37 -4.46
CA ARG A 40 1.73 3.94 -5.84
C ARG A 40 3.15 3.43 -6.01
N LEU A 41 4.16 4.16 -5.54
CA LEU A 41 5.55 3.75 -5.65
C LEU A 41 5.84 2.44 -4.90
N LYS A 42 5.21 2.21 -3.74
CA LYS A 42 5.31 0.93 -3.02
C LYS A 42 4.69 -0.22 -3.81
N LEU A 43 3.50 -0.02 -4.37
CA LEU A 43 2.82 -1.04 -5.18
C LEU A 43 3.59 -1.36 -6.48
N GLU A 44 4.11 -0.34 -7.16
CA GLU A 44 4.93 -0.51 -8.36
C GLU A 44 6.24 -1.24 -8.05
N ALA A 45 6.89 -0.94 -6.90
CA ALA A 45 8.09 -1.65 -6.47
C ALA A 45 7.80 -3.13 -6.15
N ALA A 46 6.69 -3.42 -5.48
CA ALA A 46 6.25 -4.79 -5.22
C ALA A 46 5.96 -5.55 -6.52
N LYS A 47 5.29 -4.91 -7.48
CA LYS A 47 5.01 -5.47 -8.80
C LYS A 47 6.30 -5.77 -9.58
N ARG A 48 7.26 -4.84 -9.63
CA ARG A 48 8.57 -5.05 -10.27
C ARG A 48 9.34 -6.21 -9.65
N ALA A 49 9.20 -6.43 -8.35
CA ALA A 49 9.82 -7.55 -7.64
C ALA A 49 9.00 -8.86 -7.68
N ASN A 50 7.94 -8.94 -8.50
CA ASN A 50 7.09 -10.13 -8.66
C ASN A 50 6.50 -10.65 -7.34
N TYR A 51 5.97 -9.74 -6.53
CA TYR A 51 5.20 -10.12 -5.34
C TYR A 51 3.85 -10.71 -5.74
N ALA A 52 3.40 -11.73 -5.02
CA ALA A 52 2.19 -12.47 -5.37
C ALA A 52 0.93 -11.65 -5.05
N ARG A 53 0.92 -10.94 -3.92
CA ARG A 53 -0.25 -10.19 -3.44
C ARG A 53 0.17 -8.91 -2.70
N ALA A 54 -0.70 -7.91 -2.76
CA ALA A 54 -0.63 -6.73 -1.92
C ALA A 54 -1.88 -6.68 -1.03
N ILE A 55 -1.66 -6.50 0.27
CA ILE A 55 -2.70 -6.24 1.27
C ILE A 55 -2.38 -4.92 1.97
N THR A 56 -3.29 -4.39 2.78
CA THR A 56 -3.06 -3.14 3.49
C THR A 56 -3.56 -3.20 4.93
N PHE A 57 -2.75 -2.67 5.83
CA PHE A 57 -3.21 -2.07 7.07
C PHE A 57 -3.37 -0.56 6.82
N GLU A 58 -4.58 -0.02 6.69
CA GLU A 58 -5.89 -0.69 6.76
C GLU A 58 -6.92 0.08 5.92
N PHE A 59 -7.84 -0.63 5.27
CA PHE A 59 -8.83 0.00 4.38
C PHE A 59 -9.78 0.94 5.13
N SER A 60 -10.38 0.50 6.24
CA SER A 60 -11.48 1.25 6.89
C SER A 60 -11.06 2.64 7.34
N HIS A 61 -9.89 2.76 7.96
CA HIS A 61 -9.39 4.05 8.44
C HIS A 61 -8.70 4.87 7.34
N PHE A 62 -7.94 4.22 6.45
CA PHE A 62 -7.01 4.96 5.60
C PHE A 62 -7.37 4.99 4.12
N MET A 63 -8.35 4.21 3.67
CA MET A 63 -8.83 4.21 2.28
C MET A 63 -10.35 4.24 2.13
N SER A 64 -11.14 4.09 3.19
CA SER A 64 -12.60 4.04 3.04
C SER A 64 -13.17 5.44 2.74
N PRO A 65 -14.13 5.56 1.80
CA PRO A 65 -14.96 6.76 1.68
C PRO A 65 -15.74 7.10 2.96
N GLN A 66 -15.94 6.12 3.85
CA GLN A 66 -16.64 6.27 5.13
C GLN A 66 -15.69 6.54 6.32
N SER A 67 -14.40 6.71 6.07
CA SER A 67 -13.45 7.01 7.15
C SER A 67 -13.75 8.35 7.81
N ALA A 68 -13.47 8.46 9.12
CA ALA A 68 -13.41 9.74 9.81
C ALA A 68 -12.30 10.67 9.25
N TYR A 69 -11.28 10.10 8.60
CA TYR A 69 -10.25 10.85 7.89
C TYR A 69 -10.71 11.10 6.46
N LEU A 70 -11.18 12.32 6.14
CA LEU A 70 -11.67 12.68 4.81
C LEU A 70 -10.65 12.42 3.68
N GLN A 71 -9.36 12.49 4.02
CA GLN A 71 -8.24 12.20 3.12
C GLN A 71 -8.25 10.75 2.61
N ALA A 72 -8.84 9.80 3.36
CA ALA A 72 -8.97 8.41 2.95
C ALA A 72 -9.91 8.27 1.74
N GLY A 73 -11.03 8.99 1.73
CA GLY A 73 -11.93 9.04 0.58
C GLY A 73 -11.25 9.66 -0.66
N HIS A 74 -10.42 10.68 -0.48
CA HIS A 74 -9.61 11.21 -1.58
C HIS A 74 -8.56 10.19 -2.06
N LEU A 75 -7.90 9.48 -1.16
CA LEU A 75 -6.95 8.42 -1.50
C LEU A 75 -7.63 7.30 -2.30
N TYR A 76 -8.84 6.90 -1.90
CA TYR A 76 -9.65 5.92 -2.62
C TYR A 76 -9.92 6.34 -4.06
N ASN A 77 -10.34 7.59 -4.27
CA ASN A 77 -10.63 8.11 -5.61
C ASN A 77 -9.38 8.11 -6.49
N ARG A 78 -8.23 8.53 -5.96
CA ARG A 78 -6.95 8.49 -6.70
C ARG A 78 -6.53 7.06 -7.04
N TYR A 79 -6.73 6.13 -6.11
CA TYR A 79 -6.48 4.71 -6.35
C TYR A 79 -7.35 4.18 -7.50
N ARG A 80 -8.66 4.46 -7.47
CA ARG A 80 -9.59 4.04 -8.53
C ARG A 80 -9.22 4.63 -9.89
N GLU A 81 -8.90 5.92 -9.95
CA GLU A 81 -8.47 6.57 -11.19
C GLU A 81 -7.21 5.94 -11.78
N TYR A 82 -6.20 5.67 -10.95
CA TYR A 82 -4.96 5.05 -11.43
C TYR A 82 -5.16 3.62 -11.95
N PHE A 83 -6.06 2.86 -11.33
CA PHE A 83 -6.36 1.47 -11.73
C PHE A 83 -7.53 1.33 -12.71
N ASN A 84 -8.17 2.44 -13.13
CA ASN A 84 -9.39 2.45 -13.95
C ASN A 84 -10.52 1.56 -13.40
N LEU A 85 -10.89 1.77 -12.13
CA LEU A 85 -11.93 1.03 -11.38
C LEU A 85 -13.18 1.86 -11.09
#